data_AF-A0A6B3HIP7-F1
#
_entry.id   AF-A0A6B3HIP7-F1
#
_cell.length_a   1.000
_cell.length_b   1.000
_cell.length_c   1.000
_cell.angle_alpha   90.00
_cell.angle_beta   90.00
_cell.angle_gamma   90.00
#
_symmetry.space_group_name_H-M   'P 1'
#
loop_
_entity.id
_entity.type
_entity.pdbx_description
1 polymer ?
#
loop_
_entity_poly.entity_id
_entity_poly.type
_entity_poly.pdbx_seq_one_letter_code
_entity_poly.pdbx_strand_id
1 'polypeptide(L)'
;DLQARRRLGLTATLVREDGRESDVFSLIGPKRFDAPWKEIEAQGYIAPADCVEVRVNLTDSERLAYATAEAEEKYRFCATTATKRKVTEALVRKHQGEQTLVIGQYIDQLDELGEHLDAPVIKGETSNAQREKLFGAFRNGEISVLVVSKVANFSIDLP
;
A
#
# COMPACT_ATOMS: atom_id res chain seq x y z
N ASP A 1 17.25 29.77 -0.95
CA ASP A 1 17.20 29.93 0.52
C ASP A 1 15.78 30.32 0.91
N LEU A 2 15.08 29.52 1.70
CA LEU A 2 13.66 29.73 2.02
C LEU A 2 13.54 30.42 3.39
N GLN A 3 13.88 31.71 3.44
CA GLN A 3 13.82 32.50 4.68
C GLN A 3 12.41 33.05 4.92
N ALA A 4 11.55 32.24 5.54
CA ALA A 4 10.22 32.66 5.99
C ALA A 4 10.16 32.88 7.52
N ARG A 5 9.58 34.01 7.95
CA ARG A 5 9.41 34.40 9.37
C ARG A 5 8.36 33.56 10.12
N ARG A 6 7.38 32.99 9.41
CA ARG A 6 6.33 32.13 9.96
C ARG A 6 6.27 30.85 9.13
N ARG A 7 6.23 29.69 9.80
CA ARG A 7 6.25 28.38 9.18
C ARG A 7 5.07 27.56 9.72
N LEU A 8 4.47 26.74 8.86
CA LEU A 8 3.41 25.81 9.21
C LEU A 8 3.78 24.45 8.61
N GLY A 9 3.84 23.42 9.46
CA GLY A 9 3.98 22.03 9.05
C GLY A 9 2.63 21.34 9.18
N LEU A 10 2.14 20.74 8.09
CA LEU A 10 0.96 19.89 8.09
C LEU A 10 1.43 18.46 7.80
N THR A 11 1.13 17.53 8.71
CA THR A 11 1.43 16.10 8.51
C THR A 11 0.32 15.27 9.12
N ALA A 12 -0.03 14.17 8.46
CA ALA A 12 -0.91 13.14 9.02
C ALA A 12 -0.14 12.17 9.93
N THR A 13 1.15 11.94 9.66
CA THR A 13 2.01 11.03 10.41
C THR A 13 3.33 11.72 10.75
N LEU A 14 3.61 11.87 12.04
CA LEU A 14 4.84 12.51 12.51
C LEU A 14 6.01 11.53 12.64
N VAL A 15 5.71 10.24 12.82
CA VAL A 15 6.71 9.17 12.97
C VAL A 15 7.42 8.93 11.64
N ARG A 16 8.76 8.80 11.68
CA ARG A 16 9.60 8.56 10.51
C ARG A 16 10.42 7.29 10.68
N GLU A 17 10.65 6.57 9.59
CA GLU A 17 11.47 5.35 9.60
C GLU A 17 12.96 5.61 9.90
N ASP A 18 13.44 6.84 9.66
CA ASP A 18 14.82 7.24 9.92
C ASP A 18 15.06 7.72 11.37
N GLY A 19 14.02 7.79 12.20
CA GLY A 19 14.11 8.25 13.60
C GLY A 19 14.43 9.74 13.73
N ARG A 20 14.29 10.54 12.65
CA ARG A 20 14.65 11.96 12.61
C ARG A 20 13.43 12.88 12.67
N GLU A 21 12.33 12.43 13.26
CA GLU A 21 11.14 13.25 13.46
C GLU A 21 11.40 14.47 14.34
N SER A 22 12.36 14.37 15.28
CA SER A 22 12.73 15.49 16.16
C SER A 22 13.30 16.69 15.42
N ASP A 23 13.93 16.46 14.26
CA ASP A 23 14.54 17.53 13.46
C ASP A 23 13.49 18.51 12.93
N VAL A 24 12.26 18.03 12.71
CA VAL A 24 11.13 18.87 12.27
C VAL A 24 10.84 19.96 13.30
N PHE A 25 10.98 19.67 14.59
CA PHE A 25 10.71 20.64 15.65
C PHE A 25 11.74 21.76 15.69
N SER A 26 13.00 21.44 15.37
CA SER A 26 14.08 22.44 15.25
C SER A 26 13.93 23.31 14.00
N LEU A 27 13.38 22.74 12.91
CA LEU A 27 13.24 23.43 11.62
C LEU A 27 11.98 24.29 11.53
N ILE A 28 10.84 23.79 12.02
CA ILE A 28 9.53 24.44 11.87
C ILE A 28 9.03 25.02 13.19
N GLY A 29 9.33 24.35 14.31
CA GLY A 29 8.82 24.68 15.63
C GLY A 29 8.07 23.49 16.26
N PRO A 30 7.62 23.63 17.52
CA PRO A 30 6.97 22.55 18.26
C PRO A 30 5.62 22.16 17.65
N LYS A 31 5.19 20.92 17.87
CA LYS A 31 3.83 20.46 17.53
C LYS A 31 2.79 21.34 18.22
N ARG A 32 1.91 21.97 17.45
CA ARG A 32 0.87 22.88 17.97
C ARG A 32 -0.48 22.21 18.19
N PHE A 33 -0.79 21.20 17.40
CA PHE A 33 -2.04 20.47 17.43
C PHE A 33 -1.79 19.02 17.02
N ASP A 34 -2.54 18.11 17.62
CA ASP A 34 -2.57 16.70 17.29
C ASP A 34 -3.99 16.19 17.56
N ALA A 35 -4.54 15.41 16.63
CA ALA A 35 -5.86 14.84 16.75
C ALA A 35 -5.74 13.32 16.54
N PRO A 36 -5.98 12.50 17.57
CA PRO A 36 -5.96 11.05 17.43
C PRO A 36 -7.01 10.60 16.42
N TRP A 37 -6.60 9.79 15.44
CA TRP A 37 -7.51 9.32 14.39
C TRP A 37 -8.73 8.58 14.95
N LYS A 38 -8.60 7.88 16.08
CA LYS A 38 -9.71 7.20 16.78
C LYS A 38 -10.79 8.16 17.27
N GLU A 39 -10.44 9.38 17.66
CA GLU A 39 -11.43 10.39 18.07
C GLU A 39 -12.20 10.92 16.86
N ILE A 40 -11.52 11.05 15.72
CA ILE A 40 -12.10 11.49 14.46
C ILE A 40 -13.02 10.40 13.87
N GLU A 41 -12.61 9.13 13.97
CA GLU A 41 -13.44 7.95 13.64
C GLU A 41 -14.70 7.89 14.52
N ALA A 42 -14.57 8.05 15.84
CA ALA A 42 -15.71 8.06 16.76
C ALA A 42 -16.70 9.21 16.50
N GLN A 43 -16.24 10.32 15.92
CA GLN A 43 -17.07 11.44 15.50
C GLN A 43 -17.75 11.20 14.12
N GLY A 44 -17.43 10.09 13.45
CA GLY A 44 -18.01 9.71 12.17
C GLY A 44 -17.38 10.40 10.94
N TYR A 45 -16.24 11.08 11.11
CA TYR A 45 -15.54 11.72 9.98
C TYR A 45 -14.61 10.75 9.22
N ILE A 46 -14.21 9.65 9.85
CA ILE A 46 -13.36 8.60 9.26
C ILE A 46 -14.10 7.27 9.36
N ALA A 47 -14.05 6.47 8.29
CA ALA A 47 -14.62 5.13 8.28
C ALA A 47 -13.82 4.18 9.19
N PRO A 48 -14.49 3.26 9.92
CA PRO A 48 -13.80 2.26 10.71
C PRO A 48 -13.03 1.28 9.82
N ALA A 49 -11.84 0.89 10.27
CA ALA A 49 -11.01 -0.08 9.57
C ALA A 49 -10.91 -1.38 10.37
N ASP A 50 -11.27 -2.50 9.74
CA ASP A 50 -10.98 -3.83 10.28
C ASP A 50 -9.64 -4.34 9.69
N CYS A 51 -8.66 -4.51 10.57
CA CYS A 51 -7.30 -4.90 10.19
C CYS A 51 -7.04 -6.37 10.54
N VAL A 52 -6.92 -7.22 9.53
CA VAL A 52 -6.68 -8.65 9.70
C VAL A 52 -5.31 -9.06 9.15
N GLU A 53 -4.48 -9.68 10.00
CA GLU A 53 -3.21 -10.29 9.58
C GLU A 53 -3.44 -11.74 9.13
N VAL A 54 -3.28 -12.02 7.83
CA VAL A 54 -3.37 -13.38 7.29
C VAL A 54 -1.98 -13.99 7.19
N ARG A 55 -1.65 -14.92 8.09
CA ARG A 55 -0.37 -15.64 8.08
C ARG A 55 -0.44 -16.84 7.14
N VAL A 56 0.52 -16.90 6.21
CA VAL A 56 0.59 -17.95 5.19
C VAL A 56 1.84 -18.80 5.42
N ASN A 57 1.66 -20.10 5.59
CA ASN A 57 2.75 -21.06 5.70
C ASN A 57 3.22 -21.50 4.33
N LEU A 58 4.53 -21.52 4.12
CA LEU A 58 5.12 -22.11 2.93
C LEU A 58 4.85 -23.62 2.85
N THR A 59 4.63 -24.11 1.63
CA THR A 59 4.64 -25.55 1.33
C THR A 59 6.04 -26.13 1.51
N ASP A 60 6.16 -27.45 1.63
CA ASP A 60 7.47 -28.09 1.80
C ASP A 60 8.40 -27.86 0.60
N SER A 61 7.84 -27.80 -0.62
CA SER A 61 8.61 -27.42 -1.82
C SER A 61 9.08 -25.98 -1.78
N GLU A 62 8.23 -25.04 -1.36
CA GLU A 62 8.62 -23.62 -1.23
C GLU A 62 9.64 -23.42 -0.10
N ARG A 63 9.52 -24.17 1.01
CA ARG A 63 10.51 -24.14 2.10
C ARG A 63 11.88 -24.63 1.64
N LEU A 64 11.93 -25.70 0.84
CA LEU A 64 13.19 -26.20 0.30
C LEU A 64 13.82 -25.16 -0.64
N ALA A 65 13.05 -24.60 -1.57
CA ALA A 65 13.52 -23.54 -2.47
C ALA A 65 13.99 -22.30 -1.70
N TYR A 66 13.27 -21.89 -0.65
CA TYR A 66 13.70 -20.81 0.24
C TYR A 66 15.01 -21.12 0.97
N ALA A 67 15.17 -22.36 1.46
CA ALA A 67 16.37 -22.77 2.19
C ALA A 67 17.63 -22.69 1.31
N THR A 68 17.50 -23.00 0.03
CA THR A 68 18.58 -22.95 -0.97
C THR A 68 18.75 -21.60 -1.66
N ALA A 69 17.82 -20.64 -1.47
CA ALA A 69 17.91 -19.32 -2.07
C ALA A 69 19.03 -18.48 -1.44
N GLU A 70 19.58 -17.55 -2.22
CA GLU A 70 20.57 -16.59 -1.73
C GLU A 70 19.97 -15.69 -0.65
N ALA A 71 20.79 -15.24 0.31
CA ALA A 71 20.32 -14.49 1.47
C ALA A 71 19.55 -13.21 1.08
N GLU A 72 19.97 -12.55 0.01
CA GLU A 72 19.35 -11.33 -0.52
C GLU A 72 18.00 -11.62 -1.23
N GLU A 73 17.83 -12.81 -1.79
CA GLU A 73 16.63 -13.22 -2.52
C GLU A 73 15.56 -13.85 -1.62
N LYS A 74 15.96 -14.39 -0.46
CA LYS A 74 15.07 -15.04 0.50
C LYS A 74 13.82 -14.21 0.82
N TYR A 75 13.99 -12.91 1.07
CA TYR A 75 12.86 -12.04 1.39
C TYR A 75 11.91 -11.90 0.20
N ARG A 76 12.45 -11.65 -1.01
CA ARG A 76 11.67 -11.56 -2.25
C ARG A 76 10.93 -12.87 -2.51
N PHE A 77 11.62 -14.01 -2.44
CA PHE A 77 11.02 -15.33 -2.61
C PHE A 77 9.81 -15.54 -1.68
N CYS A 78 9.98 -15.30 -0.39
CA CYS A 78 8.90 -15.41 0.60
C CYS A 78 7.72 -14.46 0.33
N ALA A 79 7.98 -13.28 -0.23
CA ALA A 79 6.96 -12.30 -0.56
C ALA A 79 6.16 -12.69 -1.81
N THR A 80 6.78 -13.39 -2.76
CA THR A 80 6.20 -13.71 -4.09
C THR A 80 5.82 -15.17 -4.27
N THR A 81 5.63 -15.92 -3.18
CA THR A 81 5.28 -17.35 -3.26
C THR A 81 3.91 -17.62 -3.87
N ALA A 82 3.78 -18.78 -4.52
CA ALA A 82 2.52 -19.22 -5.11
C ALA A 82 1.45 -19.43 -4.03
N THR A 83 1.82 -19.85 -2.83
CA THR A 83 0.87 -19.97 -1.72
C THR A 83 0.28 -18.62 -1.33
N LYS A 84 1.07 -17.54 -1.27
CA LYS A 84 0.53 -16.19 -1.02
C LYS A 84 -0.38 -15.72 -2.15
N ARG A 85 -0.01 -15.97 -3.40
CA ARG A 85 -0.86 -15.64 -4.56
C ARG A 85 -2.25 -16.30 -4.45
N LYS A 86 -2.31 -17.59 -4.12
CA LYS A 86 -3.58 -18.31 -3.93
C LYS A 86 -4.44 -17.72 -2.80
N VAL A 87 -3.81 -17.26 -1.72
CA VAL A 87 -4.53 -16.56 -0.63
C VAL A 87 -5.06 -15.22 -1.11
N THR A 88 -4.27 -14.45 -1.87
CA THR A 88 -4.75 -13.20 -2.49
C THR A 88 -5.94 -13.44 -3.41
N GLU A 89 -5.88 -14.44 -4.30
CA GLU A 89 -7.00 -14.84 -5.17
C GLU A 89 -8.26 -15.20 -4.36
N ALA A 90 -8.09 -15.95 -3.26
CA ALA A 90 -9.20 -16.33 -2.39
C ALA A 90 -9.82 -15.12 -1.67
N LEU A 91 -9.01 -14.17 -1.23
CA LEU A 91 -9.47 -12.92 -0.61
C LEU A 91 -10.22 -12.05 -1.62
N VAL A 92 -9.66 -11.82 -2.80
CA VAL A 92 -10.34 -11.05 -3.87
C VAL A 92 -11.66 -11.72 -4.25
N ARG A 93 -11.69 -13.06 -4.33
CA ARG A 93 -12.94 -13.80 -4.60
C ARG A 93 -13.97 -13.63 -3.47
N LYS A 94 -13.53 -13.64 -2.22
CA LYS A 94 -14.40 -13.44 -1.05
C LYS A 94 -15.06 -12.07 -1.06
N HIS A 95 -14.38 -11.05 -1.57
CA HIS A 95 -14.84 -9.67 -1.67
C HIS A 95 -15.40 -9.33 -3.07
N GLN A 96 -15.91 -10.32 -3.80
CA GLN A 96 -16.55 -10.07 -5.09
C GLN A 96 -17.75 -9.14 -4.96
N GLY A 97 -17.77 -8.10 -5.79
CA GLY A 97 -18.78 -7.03 -5.76
C GLY A 97 -18.39 -5.82 -4.93
N GLU A 98 -17.30 -5.90 -4.16
CA GLU A 98 -16.70 -4.79 -3.44
C GLU A 98 -15.48 -4.24 -4.21
N GLN A 99 -15.21 -2.95 -4.08
CA GLN A 99 -14.00 -2.33 -4.60
C GLN A 99 -12.79 -2.84 -3.79
N THR A 100 -11.89 -3.56 -4.45
CA THR A 100 -10.75 -4.24 -3.84
C THR A 100 -9.44 -3.73 -4.43
N LEU A 101 -8.61 -3.12 -3.60
CA LEU A 101 -7.27 -2.66 -3.98
C LEU A 101 -6.20 -3.67 -3.49
N VAL A 102 -5.38 -4.17 -4.41
CA VAL A 102 -4.27 -5.09 -4.12
C VAL A 102 -2.94 -4.35 -4.25
N ILE A 103 -2.25 -4.12 -3.13
CA ILE A 103 -0.98 -3.39 -3.11
C ILE A 103 0.19 -4.37 -2.97
N GLY A 104 1.19 -4.28 -3.84
CA GLY A 104 2.40 -5.10 -3.76
C GLY A 104 3.70 -4.33 -4.02
N GLN A 105 4.82 -4.99 -3.73
CA GLN A 105 6.15 -4.38 -3.79
C GLN A 105 6.91 -4.68 -5.09
N TYR A 106 6.79 -5.90 -5.61
CA TYR A 106 7.62 -6.38 -6.72
C TYR A 106 6.86 -6.30 -8.05
N ILE A 107 7.44 -5.59 -9.02
CA ILE A 107 6.83 -5.32 -10.33
C ILE A 107 6.39 -6.59 -11.07
N ASP A 108 7.26 -7.61 -11.10
CA ASP A 108 6.97 -8.89 -11.77
C ASP A 108 5.83 -9.66 -11.07
N GLN A 109 5.76 -9.57 -9.73
CA GLN A 109 4.67 -10.15 -8.95
C GLN A 109 3.33 -9.46 -9.25
N LEU A 110 3.36 -8.13 -9.47
CA LEU A 110 2.15 -7.38 -9.80
C LEU A 110 1.60 -7.75 -11.17
N ASP A 111 2.47 -8.05 -12.15
CA ASP A 111 2.02 -8.59 -13.45
C ASP A 111 1.33 -9.93 -13.28
N GLU A 112 1.98 -10.86 -12.58
CA GLU A 112 1.40 -12.17 -12.31
C GLU A 112 0.06 -12.04 -11.57
N LEU A 113 -0.04 -11.16 -10.58
CA LEU A 113 -1.30 -10.89 -9.90
C LEU A 113 -2.35 -10.26 -10.82
N GLY A 114 -1.97 -9.34 -11.70
CA GLY A 114 -2.88 -8.74 -12.67
C GLY A 114 -3.50 -9.77 -13.61
N GLU A 115 -2.69 -10.69 -14.12
CA GLU A 115 -3.14 -11.80 -14.98
C GLU A 115 -4.06 -12.77 -14.20
N HIS A 116 -3.66 -13.16 -12.99
CA HIS A 116 -4.40 -14.12 -12.17
C HIS A 116 -5.73 -13.57 -11.63
N LEU A 117 -5.81 -12.26 -11.40
CA LEU A 117 -7.00 -11.60 -10.87
C LEU A 117 -7.87 -10.96 -11.97
N ASP A 118 -7.45 -11.03 -13.24
CA ASP A 118 -8.06 -10.32 -14.36
C ASP A 118 -8.26 -8.82 -14.05
N ALA A 119 -7.19 -8.19 -13.55
CA ALA A 119 -7.23 -6.85 -12.97
C ALA A 119 -6.15 -5.94 -13.60
N PRO A 120 -6.47 -4.66 -13.88
CA PRO A 120 -5.48 -3.70 -14.34
C PRO A 120 -4.36 -3.48 -13.31
N VAL A 121 -3.15 -3.24 -13.79
CA VAL A 121 -1.96 -3.03 -12.95
C VAL A 121 -1.42 -1.61 -13.13
N ILE A 122 -1.20 -0.90 -12.02
CA ILE A 122 -0.53 0.41 -11.99
C ILE A 122 0.86 0.27 -11.38
N LYS A 123 1.86 0.77 -12.11
CA LYS A 123 3.27 0.72 -11.72
C LYS A 123 3.96 2.06 -11.95
N GLY A 124 5.28 2.11 -11.69
CA GLY A 124 6.08 3.33 -11.82
C GLY A 124 6.09 3.91 -13.24
N GLU A 125 6.07 3.05 -14.26
CA GLU A 125 6.08 3.44 -15.68
C GLU A 125 4.70 3.84 -16.23
N THR A 126 3.61 3.56 -15.51
CA THR A 126 2.26 3.94 -15.93
C THR A 126 2.16 5.47 -16.02
N SER A 127 1.74 6.00 -17.18
CA SER A 127 1.61 7.45 -17.36
C SER A 127 0.55 8.05 -16.44
N ASN A 128 0.68 9.33 -16.08
CA ASN A 128 -0.30 10.00 -15.20
C ASN A 128 -1.72 9.96 -15.79
N ALA A 129 -1.87 10.17 -17.09
CA ALA A 129 -3.16 10.07 -17.77
C ALA A 129 -3.79 8.68 -17.64
N GLN A 130 -2.99 7.62 -17.77
CA GLN A 130 -3.48 6.25 -17.60
C GLN A 130 -3.83 5.94 -16.14
N ARG A 131 -3.03 6.46 -15.18
CA ARG A 131 -3.32 6.34 -13.74
C ARG A 131 -4.66 6.98 -13.40
N GLU A 132 -4.87 8.23 -13.80
CA GLU A 132 -6.12 8.97 -13.54
C GLU A 132 -7.33 8.24 -14.12
N LYS A 133 -7.21 7.71 -15.35
CA LYS A 133 -8.26 6.91 -15.98
C LYS A 133 -8.60 5.66 -15.16
N LEU A 134 -7.60 4.87 -14.76
CA LEU A 134 -7.81 3.63 -14.01
C LEU A 134 -8.36 3.91 -12.61
N PHE A 135 -7.85 4.91 -11.90
CA PHE A 135 -8.40 5.30 -10.60
C PHE A 135 -9.82 5.86 -10.71
N GLY A 136 -10.14 6.60 -11.78
CA GLY A 136 -11.49 7.06 -12.06
C GLY A 136 -12.46 5.90 -12.30
N ALA A 137 -12.07 4.95 -13.16
CA ALA A 137 -12.85 3.74 -13.42
C ALA A 137 -13.07 2.92 -12.14
N PHE A 138 -12.04 2.80 -11.28
CA PHE A 138 -12.16 2.13 -9.99
C PHE A 138 -13.16 2.86 -9.09
N ARG A 139 -13.01 4.17 -8.89
CA ARG A 139 -13.93 4.98 -8.06
C ARG A 139 -15.39 4.90 -8.50
N ASN A 140 -15.62 4.87 -9.81
CA ASN A 140 -16.97 4.78 -10.38
C ASN A 140 -17.54 3.36 -10.34
N GLY A 141 -16.76 2.35 -9.93
CA GLY A 141 -17.16 0.95 -9.90
C GLY A 141 -17.16 0.27 -11.28
N GLU A 142 -16.57 0.88 -12.31
CA GLU A 142 -16.41 0.26 -13.63
C GLU A 142 -15.42 -0.90 -13.58
N ILE A 143 -14.40 -0.78 -12.73
CA ILE A 143 -13.50 -1.88 -12.34
C ILE A 143 -13.60 -2.07 -10.82
N SER A 144 -13.74 -3.32 -10.39
CA SER A 144 -13.86 -3.65 -8.97
C SER A 144 -12.54 -4.06 -8.34
N VAL A 145 -11.54 -4.46 -9.12
CA VAL A 145 -10.22 -4.87 -8.64
C VAL A 145 -9.14 -4.06 -9.32
N LEU A 146 -8.20 -3.53 -8.55
CA LEU A 146 -7.05 -2.79 -9.07
C LEU A 146 -5.79 -3.24 -8.34
N VAL A 147 -4.75 -3.56 -9.12
CA VAL A 147 -3.43 -3.96 -8.58
C VAL A 147 -2.48 -2.78 -8.70
N VAL A 148 -1.82 -2.39 -7.60
CA VAL A 148 -0.94 -1.22 -7.58
C VAL A 148 0.39 -1.51 -6.91
N SER A 149 1.46 -0.89 -7.41
CA SER A 149 2.75 -0.94 -6.74
C SER A 149 2.79 0.03 -5.55
N LYS A 150 3.73 -0.19 -4.62
CA LYS A 150 4.02 0.73 -3.50
C LYS A 150 4.23 2.19 -3.93
N VAL A 151 4.54 2.46 -5.20
CA VAL A 151 4.65 3.83 -5.75
C VAL A 151 3.32 4.58 -5.71
N ALA A 152 2.18 3.87 -5.66
CA ALA A 152 0.88 4.49 -5.45
C ALA A 152 0.72 5.14 -4.06
N ASN A 153 1.58 4.82 -3.07
CA ASN A 153 1.58 5.48 -1.77
C ASN A 153 2.16 6.91 -1.81
N PHE A 154 2.84 7.29 -2.91
CA PHE A 154 3.40 8.63 -3.07
C PHE A 154 2.48 9.44 -3.98
N SER A 155 1.60 10.23 -3.37
CA SER A 155 0.94 11.40 -3.97
C SER A 155 -0.34 11.16 -4.80
N ILE A 156 -1.02 10.03 -4.65
CA ILE A 156 -2.35 9.84 -5.25
C ILE A 156 -3.34 9.48 -4.16
N ASP A 157 -4.49 10.17 -4.17
CA ASP A 157 -5.67 9.85 -3.36
C ASP A 157 -6.10 8.42 -3.72
N LEU A 158 -5.71 7.46 -2.88
CA LEU A 158 -6.07 6.06 -3.08
C LEU A 158 -7.58 5.95 -2.82
N PRO A 159 -8.35 5.49 -3.81
CA PRO A 159 -9.81 5.47 -3.75
C PRO A 159 -10.38 4.46 -2.76
#